data_AF-A0A2V8PZZ7-F1
#
_entry.id   AF-A0A2V8PZZ7-F1
#
_cell.length_a   1.000
_cell.length_b   1.000
_cell.length_c   1.000
_cell.angle_alpha   90.00
_cell.angle_beta   90.00
_cell.angle_gamma   90.00
#
_symmetry.space_group_name_H-M   'P 1'
#
loop_
_entity.id
_entity.type
_entity.pdbx_description
1 polymer ?
#
loop_
_entity_poly.entity_id
_entity_poly.type
_entity_poly.pdbx_seq_one_letter_code
_entity_poly.pdbx_strand_id
1 'polypeptide(L)'
;MILSRDCLVHLSFDDIFAAIQNFKESGSTYLLTTTFASVDRNTEINTGAWRPLNLQLFPFDFPAPLKLIDEKRVHQGVLVHKYLALWTLKELPQPEWTMPDMVKSE
;
A
#
# COMPACT_ATOMS: atom_id res chain seq x y z
N MET A 1 10.46 14.07 0.27
CA MET A 1 9.28 13.47 -0.38
C MET A 1 9.71 12.10 -0.89
N ILE A 2 8.83 11.11 -0.78
CA ILE A 2 9.06 9.74 -1.25
C ILE A 2 8.09 9.42 -2.39
N LEU A 3 8.61 8.88 -3.49
CA LEU A 3 7.83 8.30 -4.59
C LEU A 3 8.07 6.79 -4.61
N SER A 4 7.03 6.02 -4.32
CA SER A 4 7.07 4.55 -4.30
C SER A 4 6.02 4.01 -5.29
N ARG A 5 6.34 4.10 -6.58
CA ARG A 5 5.46 3.63 -7.65
C ARG A 5 5.70 2.15 -7.93
N ASP A 6 4.64 1.35 -7.89
CA ASP A 6 4.66 -0.09 -8.21
C ASP A 6 5.69 -0.89 -7.39
N CYS A 7 6.00 -0.45 -6.17
CA CYS A 7 6.94 -1.13 -5.28
C CYS A 7 6.21 -1.91 -4.18
N LEU A 8 5.36 -1.24 -3.39
CA LEU A 8 4.60 -1.88 -2.31
C LEU A 8 3.68 -3.01 -2.78
N VAL A 9 3.34 -3.04 -4.08
CA VAL A 9 2.57 -4.12 -4.72
C VAL A 9 3.26 -5.49 -4.70
N HIS A 10 4.57 -5.51 -4.39
CA HIS A 10 5.43 -6.70 -4.41
C HIS A 10 5.92 -7.18 -3.04
N LEU A 11 5.53 -6.51 -1.96
CA LEU A 11 6.02 -6.81 -0.61
C LEU A 11 4.98 -7.62 0.18
N SER A 12 5.38 -8.38 1.20
CA SER A 12 4.45 -8.85 2.23
C SER A 12 3.88 -7.67 3.02
N PHE A 13 2.85 -7.86 3.84
CA PHE A 13 2.37 -6.80 4.72
C PHE A 13 3.46 -6.37 5.71
N ASP A 14 4.18 -7.32 6.31
CA ASP A 14 5.30 -7.04 7.21
C ASP A 14 6.34 -6.11 6.57
N ASP A 15 6.75 -6.42 5.33
CA ASP A 15 7.74 -5.62 4.60
C ASP A 15 7.19 -4.24 4.20
N ILE A 16 5.87 -4.12 3.93
CA ILE A 16 5.25 -2.81 3.71
C ILE A 16 5.29 -1.98 4.98
N PHE A 17 4.92 -2.56 6.12
CA PHE A 17 4.90 -1.83 7.38
C PHE A 17 6.32 -1.38 7.78
N ALA A 18 7.33 -2.23 7.59
CA ALA A 18 8.73 -1.85 7.74
C ALA A 18 9.12 -0.72 6.77
N ALA A 19 8.70 -0.78 5.51
CA ALA A 19 8.95 0.28 4.54
C ALA A 19 8.28 1.61 4.93
N ILE A 20 7.03 1.59 5.39
CA ILE A 20 6.31 2.79 5.87
C ILE A 20 7.01 3.39 7.09
N GLN A 21 7.49 2.56 8.02
CA GLN A 21 8.26 3.02 9.17
C GLN A 21 9.54 3.73 8.72
N ASN A 22 10.31 3.11 7.82
CA ASN A 22 11.51 3.73 7.23
C ASN A 22 11.17 5.05 6.51
N PHE A 23 10.03 5.11 5.82
CA PHE A 23 9.58 6.33 5.16
C PHE A 23 9.31 7.46 6.16
N LYS A 24 8.67 7.16 7.30
CA LYS A 24 8.46 8.13 8.39
C LYS A 24 9.79 8.58 9.00
N GLU A 25 10.70 7.67 9.26
CA GLU A 25 12.01 7.94 9.86
C GLU A 25 12.95 8.75 8.96
N SER A 26 12.74 8.71 7.64
CA SER A 26 13.53 9.51 6.68
C SER A 26 13.41 11.03 6.85
N GLY A 27 12.44 11.51 7.63
CA GLY A 27 12.12 12.95 7.74
C GLY A 27 11.38 13.54 6.54
N SER A 28 10.97 12.72 5.56
CA SER A 28 10.11 13.17 4.46
C SER A 28 8.71 13.53 4.95
N THR A 29 8.10 14.53 4.31
CA THR A 29 6.72 14.96 4.63
C THR A 29 5.65 14.18 3.86
N TYR A 30 5.92 13.86 2.59
CA TYR A 30 4.92 13.31 1.66
C TYR A 30 5.34 11.96 1.11
N LEU A 31 4.35 11.08 0.95
CA LEU A 31 4.43 9.81 0.23
C LEU A 31 3.48 9.85 -0.98
N LEU A 32 4.01 9.61 -2.16
CA LEU A 32 3.24 9.35 -3.38
C LEU A 32 3.43 7.88 -3.76
N THR A 33 2.38 7.06 -3.71
CA THR A 33 2.50 5.62 -3.98
C THR A 33 1.27 5.06 -4.70
N THR A 34 1.43 3.86 -5.28
CA THR A 34 0.38 3.19 -6.03
C THR A 34 -0.74 2.70 -5.10
N THR A 35 -2.00 2.91 -5.48
CA THR A 35 -3.20 2.30 -4.87
C THR A 35 -4.23 1.91 -5.93
N PHE A 36 -5.05 0.90 -5.64
CA PHE A 36 -6.06 0.34 -6.53
C PHE A 36 -7.44 0.46 -5.88
N ALA A 37 -8.22 1.47 -6.27
CA ALA A 37 -9.48 1.80 -5.59
C ALA A 37 -10.60 0.77 -5.81
N SER A 38 -10.49 -0.09 -6.83
CA SER A 38 -11.44 -1.16 -7.11
C SER A 38 -11.23 -2.42 -6.26
N VAL A 39 -10.15 -2.48 -5.48
CA VAL A 39 -9.89 -3.60 -4.55
C VAL A 39 -10.74 -3.42 -3.30
N ASP A 40 -11.51 -4.44 -2.96
CA ASP A 40 -12.42 -4.53 -1.80
C ASP A 40 -11.76 -5.19 -0.57
N ARG A 41 -10.65 -5.92 -0.76
CA ARG A 41 -9.85 -6.52 0.31
C ARG A 41 -8.38 -6.68 -0.10
N ASN A 42 -7.47 -6.30 0.80
CA ASN A 42 -6.05 -6.60 0.63
C ASN A 42 -5.76 -8.07 0.99
N THR A 43 -4.96 -8.73 0.15
CA THR A 43 -4.53 -10.13 0.36
C THR A 43 -3.03 -10.17 0.61
N GLU A 44 -2.61 -10.95 1.60
CA GLU A 44 -1.20 -11.16 1.92
C GLU A 44 -0.49 -11.98 0.83
N ILE A 45 0.78 -11.70 0.59
CA ILE A 45 1.67 -12.46 -0.30
C ILE A 45 3.05 -12.64 0.33
N ASN A 46 3.83 -13.56 -0.22
CA ASN A 46 5.27 -13.55 0.00
C ASN A 46 5.92 -12.42 -0.82
N THR A 47 6.90 -11.74 -0.24
CA THR A 47 7.69 -10.71 -0.93
C THR A 47 8.30 -11.26 -2.22
N GLY A 48 8.18 -10.48 -3.29
CA GLY A 48 8.57 -10.83 -4.66
C GLY A 48 7.39 -11.23 -5.56
N ALA A 49 6.26 -11.65 -5.00
CA ALA A 49 5.02 -11.84 -5.77
C ALA A 49 4.37 -10.49 -6.15
N TRP A 50 3.16 -10.47 -6.71
CA TRP A 50 2.44 -9.24 -7.04
C TRP A 50 0.96 -9.33 -6.68
N ARG A 51 0.41 -8.24 -6.15
CA ARG A 51 -1.03 -8.05 -5.97
C ARG A 51 -1.41 -6.56 -5.99
N PRO A 52 -2.63 -6.21 -6.42
CA PRO A 52 -3.15 -4.86 -6.23
C PRO A 52 -3.45 -4.62 -4.74
N LEU A 53 -3.26 -3.38 -4.29
CA LEU A 53 -3.55 -2.96 -2.91
C LEU A 53 -4.43 -1.72 -2.90
N ASN A 54 -5.40 -1.69 -2.00
CA ASN A 54 -6.08 -0.48 -1.60
C ASN A 54 -5.55 -0.04 -0.23
N LEU A 55 -4.73 1.00 -0.21
CA LEU A 55 -4.06 1.45 1.02
C LEU A 55 -5.02 2.08 2.05
N GLN A 56 -6.26 2.38 1.67
CA GLN A 56 -7.29 2.85 2.61
C GLN A 56 -8.04 1.71 3.32
N LEU A 57 -7.76 0.45 2.94
CA LEU A 57 -8.36 -0.73 3.57
C LEU A 57 -7.37 -1.38 4.54
N PHE A 58 -7.91 -2.16 5.45
CA PHE A 58 -7.15 -3.04 6.34
C PHE A 58 -6.14 -3.89 5.52
N PRO A 59 -4.90 -4.10 6.01
CA PRO A 59 -4.39 -3.66 7.31
C PRO A 59 -3.75 -2.27 7.33
N PHE A 60 -3.74 -1.54 6.21
CA PHE A 60 -3.02 -0.27 6.11
C PHE A 60 -3.82 0.91 6.66
N ASP A 61 -5.14 0.90 6.42
CA ASP A 61 -6.12 1.87 6.95
C ASP A 61 -5.69 3.34 6.77
N PHE A 62 -5.03 3.66 5.65
CA PHE A 62 -4.64 5.04 5.36
C PHE A 62 -5.88 5.93 5.26
N PRO A 63 -5.77 7.20 5.70
CA PRO A 63 -6.85 8.15 5.52
C PRO A 63 -7.09 8.44 4.03
N ALA A 64 -8.13 9.21 3.74
CA ALA A 64 -8.34 9.72 2.38
C ALA A 64 -7.08 10.43 1.85
N PRO A 65 -6.62 10.15 0.62
CA PRO A 65 -5.44 10.79 0.06
C PRO A 65 -5.68 12.28 -0.19
N LEU A 66 -4.63 13.08 0.00
CA LEU A 66 -4.64 14.51 -0.34
C LEU A 66 -4.86 14.75 -1.84
N LYS A 67 -4.37 13.83 -2.68
CA LYS A 67 -4.52 13.89 -4.12
C LYS A 67 -4.48 12.50 -4.73
N LEU A 68 -5.31 12.28 -5.74
CA LEU A 68 -5.28 11.11 -6.62
C LEU A 68 -4.87 11.53 -8.03
N ILE A 69 -3.97 10.76 -8.63
CA ILE A 69 -3.56 10.88 -10.03
C ILE A 69 -3.91 9.55 -10.69
N ASP A 70 -4.90 9.60 -11.59
CA ASP A 70 -5.33 8.42 -12.35
C ASP A 70 -4.25 8.03 -13.36
N GLU A 71 -3.79 6.77 -13.32
CA GLU A 71 -2.84 6.25 -14.31
C GLU A 71 -3.50 5.96 -15.67
N LYS A 72 -4.82 6.10 -15.78
CA LYS A 72 -5.64 5.89 -16.98
C LYS A 72 -5.35 4.56 -17.65
N ARG A 73 -5.22 3.49 -16.84
CA ARG A 73 -4.90 2.16 -17.34
C ARG A 73 -6.16 1.35 -17.62
N VAL A 74 -6.20 0.74 -18.80
CA VAL A 74 -7.20 -0.25 -19.21
C VAL A 74 -6.48 -1.58 -19.40
N HIS A 75 -6.99 -2.65 -18.79
CA HIS A 75 -6.48 -4.00 -18.97
C HIS A 75 -7.61 -4.89 -19.49
N GLN A 76 -7.42 -5.50 -20.66
CA GLN A 76 -8.44 -6.35 -21.30
C GLN A 76 -9.83 -5.70 -21.43
N GLY A 77 -9.87 -4.39 -21.69
CA GLY A 77 -11.12 -3.63 -21.82
C GLY A 77 -11.77 -3.22 -20.49
N VAL A 78 -11.20 -3.62 -19.34
CA VAL A 78 -11.67 -3.21 -18.01
C VAL A 78 -10.80 -2.07 -17.50
N LEU A 79 -11.42 -1.01 -16.98
CA LEU A 79 -10.72 0.10 -16.35
C LEU A 79 -10.07 -0.42 -15.06
N VAL A 80 -8.74 -0.37 -15.01
CA VAL A 80 -8.02 -0.67 -13.77
C VAL A 80 -7.93 0.65 -13.02
N HIS A 81 -8.66 0.74 -11.92
CA HIS A 81 -8.71 1.92 -11.03
C HIS A 81 -7.40 2.07 -10.23
N LYS A 82 -6.28 2.17 -10.96
CA LYS A 82 -4.93 2.31 -10.47
C LYS A 82 -4.57 3.79 -10.44
N TYR A 83 -4.19 4.25 -9.25
CA TYR A 83 -3.84 5.65 -8.99
C TYR A 83 -2.46 5.74 -8.38
N LEU A 84 -1.80 6.88 -8.59
CA LEU A 84 -0.83 7.39 -7.64
C LEU A 84 -1.57 8.29 -6.65
N ALA A 85 -1.48 7.93 -5.37
CA ALA A 85 -2.15 8.62 -4.29
C ALA A 85 -1.11 9.29 -3.38
N LEU A 86 -1.39 10.54 -3.01
CA LEU A 86 -0.53 11.38 -2.18
C LEU A 86 -1.07 11.42 -0.75
N TRP A 87 -0.21 11.14 0.22
CA TRP A 87 -0.49 11.30 1.65
C TRP A 87 0.60 12.11 2.34
N THR A 88 0.27 12.69 3.50
CA THR A 88 1.30 13.07 4.46
C THR A 88 1.74 11.84 5.24
N LEU A 89 3.04 11.68 5.45
CA LEU A 89 3.58 10.56 6.24
C LEU A 89 3.15 10.63 7.72
N LYS A 90 2.86 11.84 8.21
CA LYS A 90 2.44 12.09 9.59
C LYS A 90 1.06 11.51 9.90
N GLU A 91 0.15 11.49 8.93
CA GLU A 91 -1.23 11.03 9.11
C GLU A 91 -1.41 9.53 8.83
N LEU A 92 -0.37 8.85 8.34
CA LEU A 92 -0.44 7.42 8.13
C LEU A 92 -0.49 6.70 9.49
N PRO A 93 -1.38 5.70 9.66
CA PRO A 93 -1.44 4.89 10.87
C PRO A 93 -0.08 4.30 11.24
N GLN A 94 0.12 4.04 12.52
CA GLN A 94 1.28 3.27 12.94
C GLN A 94 1.08 1.80 12.59
N PRO A 95 2.14 1.09 12.19
CA PRO A 95 2.06 -0.33 11.91
C PRO A 95 1.72 -1.09 13.20
N GLU A 96 0.48 -1.54 13.35
CA GLU A 96 0.07 -2.48 14.41
C GLU A 96 -0.14 -3.90 13.87
N TRP A 97 0.20 -4.14 12.61
CA TRP A 97 0.12 -5.47 12.03
C TRP A 97 1.12 -6.41 12.71
N THR A 98 0.54 -7.35 13.45
CA THR A 98 1.19 -8.56 13.90
C THR A 98 0.59 -9.66 13.05
N MET A 99 1.45 -10.43 12.37
CA MET A 99 1.03 -11.68 11.73
C MET A 99 0.22 -12.47 12.77
N PRO A 100 -1.06 -12.80 12.51
CA PRO A 100 -1.79 -13.73 13.34
C PRO A 100 -0.95 -15.00 13.39
N ASP A 101 -0.71 -15.56 14.59
CA ASP A 101 0.08 -16.77 14.77
C ASP A 101 -0.33 -17.80 13.72
N MET A 102 0.49 -17.97 12.69
CA MET A 102 0.34 -19.08 11.77
C MET A 102 0.71 -20.28 12.60
N VAL A 103 -0.31 -20.95 13.16
CA VAL A 103 -0.19 -22.31 13.66
C VAL A 103 0.55 -23.08 12.57
N LYS A 104 1.81 -23.41 12.86
CA LYS A 104 2.56 -24.38 12.08
C LYS A 104 1.74 -25.65 12.17
N SER A 105 0.94 -25.94 11.15
CA SER A 105 0.37 -27.27 10.98
C SER A 105 1.57 -28.19 10.80
N GLU A 106 1.77 -29.04 11.79
CA GLU A 106 2.74 -30.14 11.81
C GLU A 106 2.65 -31.03 10.57
#